data_AF-A0A167W3S8-F1
#
_entry.id   AF-A0A167W3S8-F1
#
_cell.length_a   1.000
_cell.length_b   1.000
_cell.length_c   1.000
_cell.angle_alpha   90.00
_cell.angle_beta   90.00
_cell.angle_gamma   90.00
#
_symmetry.space_group_name_H-M   'P 1'
#
loop_
_entity.id
_entity.type
_entity.pdbx_description
1 polymer ?
#
loop_
_entity_poly.entity_id
_entity_poly.type
_entity_poly.pdbx_seq_one_letter_code
_entity_poly.pdbx_strand_id
1 'polypeptide(L)'
;MAGVLRSRSKLSNRNLTEALFSVFRTFIRKNTVLLTTAFAGAFAFELAFDITSNKVWDSWNQGRQWKDIKHRYMVKEEEDDE
;
A
#
# COMPACT_ATOMS: atom_id res chain seq x y z
N MET A 1 51.03 22.59 -23.05
CA MET A 1 50.42 23.46 -22.02
C MET A 1 49.24 22.73 -21.40
N ALA A 2 49.25 22.67 -20.06
CA ALA A 2 48.30 21.94 -19.23
C ALA A 2 46.86 22.43 -19.43
N GLY A 3 45.88 21.53 -19.32
CA GLY A 3 44.49 21.99 -19.33
C GLY A 3 43.42 20.91 -19.41
N VAL A 4 43.51 19.82 -18.64
CA VAL A 4 42.30 19.03 -18.33
C VAL A 4 42.21 18.80 -16.83
N LEU A 5 42.08 19.90 -16.09
CA LEU A 5 41.30 19.89 -14.86
C LEU A 5 39.83 19.91 -15.27
N ARG A 6 39.22 18.75 -15.53
CA ARG A 6 37.76 18.66 -15.64
C ARG A 6 37.19 17.64 -14.67
N SER A 7 36.77 18.19 -13.53
CA SER A 7 35.53 17.85 -12.82
C SER A 7 35.48 16.49 -12.12
N ARG A 8 35.97 16.49 -10.88
CA ARG A 8 35.72 15.47 -9.85
C ARG A 8 34.32 15.55 -9.19
N SER A 9 33.36 16.29 -9.74
CA SER A 9 32.03 16.48 -9.11
C SER A 9 30.94 15.54 -9.64
N LYS A 10 31.21 14.71 -10.67
CA LYS A 10 30.23 13.78 -11.28
C LYS A 10 30.19 12.36 -10.68
N LEU A 11 30.75 12.13 -9.50
CA LEU A 11 30.78 10.78 -8.90
C LEU A 11 29.73 10.54 -7.80
N SER A 12 29.18 11.59 -7.18
CA SER A 12 28.27 11.40 -6.02
C SER A 12 26.84 11.00 -6.42
N ASN A 13 26.33 11.48 -7.55
CA ASN A 13 24.94 11.22 -8.01
C ASN A 13 24.75 9.97 -8.86
N ARG A 14 25.73 9.06 -8.92
CA ARG A 14 25.64 7.85 -9.75
C ARG A 14 24.81 6.74 -9.09
N ASN A 15 24.90 6.57 -7.78
CA ASN A 15 24.38 5.36 -7.15
C ASN A 15 22.84 5.29 -7.12
N LEU A 16 22.16 6.42 -6.90
CA LEU A 16 20.69 6.48 -6.86
C LEU A 16 20.08 6.45 -8.27
N THR A 17 20.69 7.15 -9.23
CA THR A 17 20.20 7.16 -10.60
C THR A 17 20.35 5.79 -11.24
N GLU A 18 21.47 5.10 -11.01
CA GLU A 18 21.70 3.76 -11.55
C GLU A 18 20.76 2.71 -10.91
N ALA A 19 20.47 2.82 -9.61
CA ALA A 19 19.53 1.92 -8.94
C ALA A 19 18.10 2.10 -9.48
N LEU A 20 17.62 3.34 -9.58
CA LEU A 20 16.30 3.64 -10.13
C LEU A 20 16.19 3.22 -11.61
N PHE A 21 17.23 3.47 -12.39
CA PHE A 21 17.27 3.10 -13.81
C PHE A 21 17.31 1.59 -14.00
N SER A 22 17.97 0.85 -13.10
CA SER A 22 18.02 -0.62 -13.10
C SER A 22 16.66 -1.25 -12.78
N VAL A 23 15.97 -0.77 -11.74
CA VAL A 23 14.60 -1.20 -11.41
C VAL A 23 13.67 -0.90 -12.59
N PHE A 24 13.74 0.31 -13.14
CA PHE A 24 12.93 0.71 -14.30
C PHE A 24 13.19 -0.19 -15.53
N ARG A 25 14.45 -0.46 -15.87
CA ARG A 25 14.81 -1.35 -16.99
C ARG A 25 14.34 -2.78 -16.80
N THR A 26 14.30 -3.26 -15.56
CA THR A 26 13.97 -4.65 -15.25
C THR A 26 12.46 -4.89 -15.24
N PHE A 27 11.69 -3.97 -14.65
CA PHE A 27 10.24 -4.13 -14.51
C PHE A 27 9.43 -3.48 -15.65
N ILE A 28 9.91 -2.36 -16.22
CA ILE A 28 9.09 -1.50 -17.09
C ILE A 28 9.38 -1.72 -18.59
N ARG A 29 10.42 -2.46 -18.97
CA ARG A 29 10.73 -2.72 -20.39
C ARG A 29 9.83 -3.74 -21.09
N LYS A 30 9.18 -4.64 -20.35
CA LYS A 30 8.34 -5.69 -20.94
C LYS A 30 6.87 -5.38 -20.66
N ASN A 31 6.13 -5.02 -21.71
CA ASN A 31 4.71 -4.64 -21.62
C ASN A 31 3.86 -5.71 -20.91
N THR A 32 4.20 -7.00 -21.08
CA THR A 32 3.53 -8.13 -20.41
C THR A 32 3.82 -8.19 -18.91
N VAL A 33 5.04 -7.86 -18.47
CA VAL A 33 5.41 -7.86 -17.04
C VAL A 33 4.66 -6.76 -16.31
N LEU A 34 4.57 -5.57 -16.93
CA LEU A 34 3.78 -4.45 -16.42
C LEU A 34 2.33 -4.85 -16.14
N LEU A 35 1.68 -5.52 -17.10
CA LEU A 35 0.29 -5.94 -16.95
C LEU A 35 0.12 -6.95 -15.81
N THR A 36 0.98 -7.97 -15.75
CA THR A 36 0.91 -9.00 -14.69
C THR A 36 1.21 -8.43 -13.30
N THR A 37 2.19 -7.52 -13.19
CA THR A 37 2.52 -6.85 -11.94
C THR A 37 1.41 -5.90 -11.51
N ALA A 38 0.77 -5.19 -12.45
CA ALA A 38 -0.36 -4.34 -12.17
C ALA A 38 -1.55 -5.16 -11.63
N PHE A 39 -1.90 -6.28 -12.26
CA PHE A 39 -2.99 -7.14 -11.77
C PHE A 39 -2.67 -7.78 -10.41
N ALA A 40 -1.47 -8.34 -10.24
CA ALA A 40 -1.06 -8.91 -8.97
C ALA A 40 -1.01 -7.84 -7.86
N GLY A 41 -0.51 -6.65 -8.18
CA GLY A 41 -0.48 -5.50 -7.29
C GLY A 41 -1.87 -5.00 -6.92
N ALA A 42 -2.80 -4.93 -7.88
CA ALA A 42 -4.18 -4.53 -7.64
C ALA A 42 -4.87 -5.50 -6.68
N PHE A 43 -4.72 -6.81 -6.89
CA PHE A 43 -5.32 -7.81 -6.00
C PHE A 43 -4.73 -7.77 -4.58
N ALA A 44 -3.41 -7.66 -4.47
CA ALA A 44 -2.75 -7.53 -3.17
C ALA A 44 -3.15 -6.22 -2.46
N PHE A 45 -3.28 -5.13 -3.22
CA PHE A 45 -3.70 -3.84 -2.71
C PHE A 45 -5.16 -3.87 -2.26
N GLU A 46 -6.07 -4.46 -3.02
CA GLU A 46 -7.49 -4.61 -2.67
C GLU A 46 -7.65 -5.28 -1.30
N LEU A 47 -7.01 -6.44 -1.10
CA LEU A 47 -7.05 -7.17 0.17
C LEU A 47 -6.49 -6.33 1.33
N ALA A 48 -5.32 -5.71 1.13
CA ALA A 48 -4.67 -4.92 2.17
C ALA A 48 -5.49 -3.66 2.50
N PHE A 49 -6.03 -3.00 1.48
CA PHE A 49 -6.81 -1.78 1.62
C PHE A 49 -8.13 -2.03 2.33
N ASP A 50 -8.84 -3.09 1.99
CA ASP A 50 -10.12 -3.45 2.63
C ASP A 50 -9.91 -3.72 4.14
N ILE A 51 -8.96 -4.58 4.49
CA ILE A 51 -8.64 -4.89 5.90
C ILE A 51 -8.23 -3.63 6.65
N THR A 52 -7.37 -2.81 6.06
CA THR A 52 -6.84 -1.61 6.73
C THR A 52 -7.92 -0.56 6.90
N SER A 53 -8.71 -0.30 5.86
CA SER A 53 -9.77 0.70 5.88
C SER A 53 -10.86 0.32 6.88
N ASN A 54 -11.26 -0.96 6.92
CA ASN A 54 -12.19 -1.46 7.92
C ASN A 54 -11.65 -1.28 9.34
N LYS A 55 -10.38 -1.60 9.60
CA LYS A 55 -9.76 -1.37 10.93
C LYS A 55 -9.73 0.11 11.33
N VAL A 56 -9.40 0.99 10.39
CA VAL A 56 -9.40 2.44 10.63
C VAL A 56 -10.80 2.93 10.96
N TRP A 57 -11.79 2.50 10.17
CA TRP A 57 -13.19 2.84 10.40
C TRP A 57 -13.70 2.32 11.75
N ASP A 58 -13.37 1.07 12.06
CA ASP A 58 -13.76 0.40 13.29
C ASP A 58 -13.20 1.12 14.51
N SER A 59 -11.92 1.53 14.46
CA SER A 59 -11.27 2.26 15.54
C SER A 59 -11.86 3.65 15.75
N TRP A 60 -12.31 4.31 14.68
CA TRP A 60 -12.87 5.65 14.81
C TRP A 60 -14.33 5.61 15.29
N ASN A 61 -15.08 4.58 14.91
CA ASN A 61 -16.50 4.46 15.24
C ASN A 61 -16.78 3.48 16.39
N GLN A 62 -15.80 3.22 17.25
CA GLN A 62 -15.98 2.31 18.39
C GLN A 62 -17.15 2.72 19.27
N GLY A 63 -17.96 1.76 19.68
CA GLY A 63 -19.12 1.97 20.55
C GLY A 63 -20.37 2.47 19.83
N ARG A 64 -20.28 2.81 18.53
CA ARG A 64 -21.43 3.21 17.70
C ARG A 64 -21.79 2.18 16.63
N GLN A 65 -20.94 1.18 16.42
CA GLN A 65 -21.18 0.16 15.41
C GLN A 65 -22.20 -0.85 15.91
N TRP A 66 -23.03 -1.37 15.00
CA TRP A 66 -23.99 -2.42 15.32
C TRP A 66 -23.33 -3.61 16.02
N LYS A 67 -22.15 -4.03 15.56
CA LYS A 67 -21.40 -5.13 16.19
C LYS A 67 -21.02 -4.89 17.65
N ASP A 68 -20.86 -3.62 18.06
CA ASP A 68 -20.55 -3.24 19.43
C ASP A 68 -21.82 -3.19 20.30
N ILE A 69 -22.96 -2.77 19.74
CA ILE A 69 -24.20 -2.52 20.50
C ILE A 69 -25.25 -3.65 20.39
N LYS A 70 -25.13 -4.57 19.43
CA LYS A 70 -26.13 -5.61 19.13
C LYS A 70 -26.51 -6.46 20.33
N HIS A 71 -25.54 -6.73 21.22
CA HIS A 71 -25.73 -7.56 22.41
C HIS A 71 -26.78 -6.97 23.37
N ARG A 72 -26.99 -5.65 23.34
CA ARG A 72 -28.01 -4.98 24.15
C ARG A 72 -29.43 -5.24 23.67
N TYR A 73 -29.60 -5.55 22.38
CA TYR A 73 -30.92 -5.71 21.76
C TYR A 73 -31.31 -7.18 21.62
N MET A 74 -30.35 -8.06 21.35
CA MET A 74 -30.61 -9.51 21.27
C MET A 74 -31.02 -10.11 22.63
N VAL A 75 -30.41 -9.66 23.73
CA VAL A 75 -30.84 -10.07 25.09
C VAL A 75 -32.25 -9.57 25.42
N LYS A 76 -32.60 -8.38 24.92
CA LYS A 76 -33.94 -7.81 25.14
C LYS A 76 -35.02 -8.59 24.39
N GLU A 77 -34.74 -9.10 23.19
CA GLU A 77 -35.65 -9.99 22.47
C GLU A 77 -35.84 -11.32 23.21
N GLU A 78 -34.76 -11.92 23.75
CA GLU A 78 -34.86 -13.17 24.53
C GLU A 78 -35.63 -12.99 25.86
N GLU A 79 -35.49 -11.84 26.54
CA GLU A 79 -36.26 -11.52 27.76
C GLU A 79 -37.73 -11.14 27.48
N ASP A 80 -38.04 -10.55 26.32
CA ASP A 80 -39.42 -10.19 25.95
C ASP A 80 -40.23 -11.41 25.41
N ASP A 81 -39.56 -12.52 25.04
CA ASP A 81 -40.15 -13.78 24.54
C ASP A 81 -40.34 -14.89 25.62
N GLU A 82 -39.82 -14.70 26.85
CA GLU A 82 -40.11 -15.52 28.06
C GLU A 82 -41.27 -14.95 28.90
#